data_AF-A0A820EK85-F1
#
_entry.id   AF-A0A820EK85-F1
#
_cell.length_a   1.000
_cell.length_b   1.000
_cell.length_c   1.000
_cell.angle_alpha   90.00
_cell.angle_beta   90.00
_cell.angle_gamma   90.00
#
_symmetry.space_group_name_H-M   'P 1'
#
loop_
_entity.id
_entity.type
_entity.pdbx_description
1 polymer ?
#
loop_
_entity_poly.entity_id
_entity_poly.type
_entity_poly.pdbx_seq_one_letter_code
_entity_poly.pdbx_strand_id
1 'polypeptide(L)'
;MLHSPCGKYHYRHNRNIKKANINDVLAFLDRDGNDKDYAREIEFLLKQCKNLSVRSSASNKVIGYKISGLGESASTQTFKWNKRDNSVITVENFYIEKYGIELEYPSLPVVTMRNGSFLPMEFLGVEPVRVKRITDEQRAMVCQKSSLNPSDYYQSIISVRNNTEEQYFENDPFIAAWNLQIDPKMHITSARIIPPPKIIYNSRYQVSPQSCLPQSVWKNTNTEFYNPASFPSLWAMINLSSTMTEQACLEFCKNLRNIAYERGIDCPAPFYAEYNLQQQYSVDQLIIALQDMMRENNDCKFFLVILPENSDASDRSYGEIKKLCELENGFGIVTQMIQVGKKPWNYSKLNNLLLKINTKLNGINSILDVPEVIKSFFERGHHIMYVGIDLSHGAPGLSRGRSTVAVVASADDVPSRYFKEVYLQERPADTRRESWEYVVDMKQIMKSLIMQYYEKHQNHPPKAIVIYR
;
A
#
# COMPACT_ATOMS: atom_id res chain seq x y z
N MET A 1 -2.68 5.79 20.86
CA MET A 1 -2.14 4.99 19.74
C MET A 1 -2.96 5.32 18.52
N LEU A 2 -2.52 6.33 17.77
CA LEU A 2 -3.21 6.87 16.59
C LEU A 2 -2.89 5.98 15.39
N HIS A 3 -3.84 5.17 14.95
CA HIS A 3 -3.83 4.63 13.60
C HIS A 3 -4.53 5.65 12.68
N SER A 4 -3.72 6.45 11.99
CA SER A 4 -4.19 7.24 10.85
C SER A 4 -4.43 6.28 9.67
N PRO A 5 -5.59 6.34 8.98
CA PRO A 5 -5.77 5.65 7.72
C PRO A 5 -4.83 6.30 6.71
N CYS A 6 -3.98 5.50 6.06
CA CYS A 6 -3.11 5.90 4.97
C CYS A 6 -3.93 6.41 3.77
N GLY A 7 -4.42 7.65 3.86
CA GLY A 7 -4.87 8.43 2.72
C GLY A 7 -3.66 8.85 1.89
N LYS A 8 -3.88 9.01 0.57
CA LYS A 8 -2.91 9.41 -0.45
C LYS A 8 -2.25 10.76 -0.10
N TYR A 9 -1.29 10.78 0.81
CA TYR A 9 -0.41 11.94 0.99
C TYR A 9 0.67 11.87 -0.09
N HIS A 10 0.71 12.90 -0.93
CA HIS A 10 1.83 13.15 -1.83
C HIS A 10 3.11 13.32 -0.99
N TYR A 11 3.86 12.24 -0.83
CA TYR A 11 5.19 12.26 -0.26
C TYR A 11 6.09 13.18 -1.11
N ARG A 12 6.30 14.42 -0.66
CA ARG A 12 7.28 15.35 -1.27
C ARG A 12 8.73 14.98 -0.91
N HIS A 13 8.94 14.06 0.03
CA HIS A 13 10.25 13.43 0.23
C HIS A 13 10.47 12.40 -0.88
N ASN A 14 11.18 12.82 -1.92
CA ASN A 14 11.51 11.96 -3.05
C ASN A 14 12.25 10.70 -2.55
N ARG A 15 11.78 9.53 -3.01
CA ARG A 15 12.42 8.22 -2.82
C ARG A 15 13.67 8.10 -3.69
N ASN A 16 14.63 8.95 -3.42
CA ASN A 16 15.86 9.04 -4.16
C ASN A 16 16.93 8.23 -3.42
N ILE A 17 17.68 7.43 -4.18
CA ILE A 17 19.00 7.00 -3.73
C ILE A 17 19.80 8.30 -3.48
N LYS A 18 20.37 8.45 -2.28
CA LYS A 18 21.28 9.57 -2.02
C LYS A 18 22.48 9.45 -2.96
N LYS A 19 23.10 10.57 -3.30
CA LYS A 19 24.38 10.55 -4.00
C LYS A 19 25.33 9.66 -3.17
N ALA A 20 25.68 8.52 -3.73
CA ALA A 20 26.57 7.55 -3.12
C ALA A 20 27.80 7.43 -4.02
N ASN A 21 28.98 7.41 -3.40
CA ASN A 21 30.22 7.15 -4.10
C ASN A 21 30.59 5.67 -3.98
N ILE A 22 31.68 5.26 -4.62
CA ILE A 22 32.15 3.88 -4.53
C ILE A 22 32.50 3.46 -3.09
N ASN A 23 32.98 4.37 -2.25
CA ASN A 23 33.33 4.05 -0.86
C ASN A 23 32.09 3.68 -0.03
N ASP A 24 30.93 4.28 -0.31
CA ASP A 24 29.66 3.90 0.30
C ASP A 24 29.19 2.51 -0.14
N VAL A 25 29.49 2.13 -1.40
CA VAL A 25 29.17 0.81 -1.96
C VAL A 25 30.13 -0.26 -1.42
N LEU A 26 31.42 0.04 -1.33
CA LEU A 26 32.44 -0.84 -0.77
C LEU A 26 32.23 -1.06 0.73
N ALA A 27 31.89 -0.02 1.50
CA ALA A 27 31.55 -0.15 2.92
C ALA A 27 30.27 -0.97 3.18
N PHE A 28 29.38 -1.06 2.20
CA PHE A 28 28.23 -1.96 2.25
C PHE A 28 28.65 -3.42 1.99
N LEU A 29 29.58 -3.65 1.06
CA LEU A 29 30.10 -4.97 0.69
C LEU A 29 31.06 -5.57 1.74
N ASP A 30 31.81 -4.74 2.46
CA ASP A 30 32.74 -5.16 3.52
C ASP A 30 32.05 -5.76 4.76
N ARG A 31 30.71 -5.71 4.84
CA ARG A 31 29.98 -6.30 5.97
C ARG A 31 29.85 -7.81 5.92
N ASP A 32 30.03 -8.45 4.75
CA ASP A 32 29.71 -9.89 4.58
C ASP A 32 30.93 -10.80 4.30
N GLY A 33 32.15 -10.27 4.31
CA GLY A 33 33.39 -10.99 4.69
C GLY A 33 33.77 -12.29 3.95
N ASN A 34 33.21 -12.60 2.78
CA ASN A 34 33.53 -13.82 2.03
C ASN A 34 33.69 -13.54 0.52
N ASP A 35 34.89 -13.81 -0.02
CA ASP A 35 35.28 -13.52 -1.42
C ASP A 35 34.38 -14.14 -2.51
N LYS A 36 33.70 -15.26 -2.21
CA LYS A 36 32.77 -15.90 -3.16
C LYS A 36 31.38 -15.26 -3.21
N ASP A 37 30.99 -14.50 -2.20
CA ASP A 37 29.72 -13.76 -2.17
C ASP A 37 29.87 -12.37 -2.81
N TYR A 38 31.08 -11.80 -2.84
CA TYR A 38 31.38 -10.50 -3.42
C TYR A 38 30.91 -10.36 -4.88
N ALA A 39 31.16 -11.36 -5.73
CA ALA A 39 30.73 -11.33 -7.14
C ALA A 39 29.20 -11.39 -7.29
N ARG A 40 28.51 -12.15 -6.43
CA ARG A 40 27.04 -12.26 -6.44
C ARG A 40 26.37 -11.02 -5.88
N GLU A 41 26.97 -10.40 -4.86
CA GLU A 41 26.50 -9.14 -4.28
C GLU A 41 26.71 -7.96 -5.23
N ILE A 42 27.87 -7.89 -5.91
CA ILE A 42 28.11 -6.93 -6.99
C ILE A 42 27.08 -7.12 -8.12
N GLU A 43 26.82 -8.36 -8.54
CA GLU A 43 25.79 -8.66 -9.54
C GLU A 43 24.37 -8.29 -9.06
N PHE A 44 24.06 -8.51 -7.78
CA PHE A 44 22.79 -8.13 -7.17
C PHE A 44 22.60 -6.62 -7.09
N LEU A 45 23.59 -5.90 -6.52
CA LEU A 45 23.60 -4.43 -6.45
C LEU A 45 23.47 -3.83 -7.84
N LEU A 46 24.16 -4.37 -8.84
CA LEU A 46 24.12 -3.82 -10.19
C LEU A 46 22.88 -4.21 -11.00
N LYS A 47 22.23 -5.33 -10.69
CA LYS A 47 20.83 -5.58 -11.13
C LYS A 47 19.89 -4.50 -10.61
N GLN A 48 20.07 -4.04 -9.38
CA GLN A 48 19.34 -2.88 -8.85
C GLN A 48 19.79 -1.56 -9.51
N CYS A 49 21.06 -1.46 -9.93
CA CYS A 49 21.61 -0.28 -10.59
C CYS A 49 21.38 -0.21 -12.12
N LYS A 50 20.74 -1.21 -12.73
CA LYS A 50 20.50 -1.23 -14.18
C LYS A 50 19.61 -0.04 -14.58
N ASN A 51 20.07 0.75 -15.56
CA ASN A 51 19.48 2.03 -15.99
C ASN A 51 19.63 3.22 -15.02
N LEU A 52 20.43 3.12 -13.95
CA LEU A 52 20.80 4.30 -13.18
C LEU A 52 21.61 5.25 -14.05
N SER A 53 21.38 6.55 -13.86
CA SER A 53 22.25 7.59 -14.40
C SER A 53 23.49 7.68 -13.51
N VAL A 54 24.66 7.56 -14.11
CA VAL A 54 25.94 7.73 -13.39
C VAL A 54 26.70 8.94 -13.91
N ARG A 55 27.42 9.64 -13.03
CA ARG A 55 28.40 10.67 -13.39
C ARG A 55 29.80 10.07 -13.34
N SER A 56 30.65 10.45 -14.31
CA SER A 56 32.09 10.21 -14.26
C SER A 56 32.80 11.47 -13.76
N SER A 57 33.72 11.33 -12.80
CA SER A 57 34.59 12.42 -12.30
C SER A 57 35.88 12.58 -13.10
N ALA A 58 36.26 11.62 -13.95
CA ALA A 58 37.54 11.60 -14.65
C ALA A 58 37.64 12.57 -15.84
N SER A 59 36.52 13.15 -16.26
CA SER A 59 36.51 14.29 -17.18
C SER A 59 35.74 15.42 -16.51
N ASN A 60 36.18 16.67 -16.66
CA ASN A 60 35.47 17.88 -16.18
C ASN A 60 34.07 18.07 -16.82
N LYS A 61 33.50 17.04 -17.47
CA LYS A 61 32.16 16.98 -18.02
C LYS A 61 31.34 15.93 -17.27
N VAL A 62 30.24 16.40 -16.69
CA VAL A 62 29.19 15.53 -16.15
C VAL A 62 28.42 14.93 -17.32
N ILE A 63 28.71 13.68 -17.67
CA ILE A 63 27.93 12.94 -18.67
C ILE A 63 27.11 11.89 -17.93
N GLY A 64 25.79 11.97 -18.06
CA GLY A 64 24.86 11.01 -17.47
C GLY A 64 24.74 9.77 -18.35
N TYR A 65 25.20 8.61 -17.86
CA TYR A 65 25.13 7.36 -18.61
C TYR A 65 24.17 6.35 -17.99
N LYS A 66 23.53 5.52 -18.81
CA LYS A 66 22.70 4.40 -18.34
C LYS A 66 23.50 3.10 -18.37
N ILE A 67 23.64 2.49 -17.20
CA ILE A 67 24.29 1.19 -17.01
C ILE A 67 23.56 0.10 -17.81
N SER A 68 24.29 -0.63 -18.66
CA SER A 68 23.79 -1.82 -19.37
C SER A 68 24.18 -3.14 -18.72
N GLY A 69 25.36 -3.21 -18.10
CA GLY A 69 25.88 -4.42 -17.46
C GLY A 69 27.29 -4.20 -16.88
N LEU A 70 27.99 -5.32 -16.67
CA LEU A 70 29.37 -5.37 -16.18
C LEU A 70 30.31 -5.96 -17.22
N GLY A 71 31.55 -5.47 -17.24
CA GLY A 71 32.68 -6.09 -17.91
C GLY A 71 33.59 -6.79 -16.90
N GLU A 72 34.76 -7.22 -17.36
CA GLU A 72 35.82 -7.75 -16.50
C GLU A 72 36.48 -6.64 -15.65
N SER A 73 37.53 -6.97 -14.87
CA SER A 73 38.27 -5.99 -14.07
C SER A 73 38.84 -4.88 -14.95
N ALA A 74 39.07 -3.68 -14.40
CA ALA A 74 39.68 -2.59 -15.17
C ALA A 74 41.07 -2.96 -15.72
N SER A 75 41.78 -3.85 -15.02
CA SER A 75 43.08 -4.39 -15.43
C SER A 75 43.02 -5.38 -16.60
N THR A 76 41.93 -6.16 -16.75
CA THR A 76 41.82 -7.16 -17.85
C THR A 76 40.88 -6.72 -18.96
N GLN A 77 39.87 -5.92 -18.66
CA GLN A 77 38.90 -5.47 -19.66
C GLN A 77 39.61 -4.61 -20.69
N THR A 78 39.53 -5.03 -21.94
CA THR A 78 40.11 -4.29 -23.07
C THR A 78 39.05 -3.68 -23.98
N PHE A 79 39.45 -2.65 -24.71
CA PHE A 79 38.66 -2.05 -25.78
C PHE A 79 39.55 -1.43 -26.87
N LYS A 80 38.96 -1.14 -28.03
CA LYS A 80 39.66 -0.51 -29.15
C LYS A 80 39.75 1.00 -28.93
N TRP A 81 40.95 1.53 -28.70
CA TRP A 81 41.18 2.97 -28.49
C TRP A 81 41.02 3.74 -29.80
N ASN A 82 41.73 3.32 -30.85
CA ASN A 82 41.79 4.03 -32.13
C ASN A 82 41.10 3.24 -33.25
N LYS A 83 40.14 3.88 -33.92
CA LYS A 83 39.41 3.26 -35.05
C LYS A 83 40.28 3.05 -36.31
N ARG A 84 41.47 3.66 -36.38
CA ARG A 84 42.38 3.56 -37.55
C ARG A 84 43.42 2.47 -37.41
N ASP A 85 43.98 2.26 -36.21
CA ASP A 85 45.11 1.34 -36.01
C ASP A 85 44.73 0.04 -35.29
N ASN A 86 43.44 -0.15 -34.97
CA ASN A 86 42.92 -1.33 -34.29
C ASN A 86 43.62 -1.66 -32.95
N SER A 87 44.33 -0.70 -32.35
CA SER A 87 45.05 -0.89 -31.10
C SER A 87 44.08 -1.19 -29.94
N VAL A 88 44.41 -2.25 -29.21
CA VAL A 88 43.65 -2.73 -28.06
C VAL A 88 44.40 -2.32 -26.80
N ILE A 89 43.68 -1.70 -25.87
CA ILE A 89 44.23 -1.28 -24.58
C ILE A 89 43.30 -1.76 -23.46
N THR A 90 43.86 -1.97 -22.26
CA THR A 90 43.06 -2.20 -21.05
C THR A 90 42.41 -0.90 -20.59
N VAL A 91 41.32 -0.99 -19.83
CA VAL A 91 40.68 0.19 -19.26
C VAL A 91 41.63 0.91 -18.31
N GLU A 92 42.36 0.19 -17.46
CA GLU A 92 43.38 0.75 -16.58
C GLU A 92 44.44 1.59 -17.34
N ASN A 93 45.12 0.99 -18.32
CA ASN A 93 46.16 1.69 -19.08
C ASN A 93 45.60 2.88 -19.87
N PHE A 94 44.35 2.81 -20.32
CA PHE A 94 43.70 3.96 -20.94
C PHE A 94 43.56 5.17 -20.00
N TYR A 95 43.22 4.94 -18.73
CA TYR A 95 43.09 6.04 -17.77
C TYR A 95 44.46 6.62 -17.38
N ILE A 96 45.48 5.78 -17.28
CA ILE A 96 46.87 6.20 -17.06
C ILE A 96 47.36 7.04 -18.26
N GLU A 97 47.26 6.52 -19.48
CA GLU A 97 47.81 7.19 -20.67
C GLU A 97 47.02 8.44 -21.09
N LYS A 98 45.69 8.40 -21.01
CA LYS A 98 44.86 9.52 -21.50
C LYS A 98 44.67 10.62 -20.48
N TYR A 99 44.48 10.24 -19.22
CA TYR A 99 44.08 11.15 -18.16
C TYR A 99 45.16 11.30 -17.08
N GLY A 100 46.22 10.50 -17.09
CA GLY A 100 47.25 10.54 -16.06
C GLY A 100 46.76 10.01 -14.70
N ILE A 101 45.74 9.15 -14.70
CA ILE A 101 45.10 8.67 -13.47
C ILE A 101 45.44 7.18 -13.28
N GLU A 102 46.14 6.87 -12.20
CA GLU A 102 46.28 5.50 -11.70
C GLU A 102 45.02 5.12 -10.92
N LEU A 103 44.42 3.97 -11.24
CA LEU A 103 43.23 3.48 -10.54
C LEU A 103 43.64 2.93 -9.18
N GLU A 104 42.92 3.28 -8.12
CA GLU A 104 43.14 2.74 -6.78
C GLU A 104 42.62 1.30 -6.68
N TYR A 105 41.59 0.96 -7.47
CA TYR A 105 40.93 -0.35 -7.45
C TYR A 105 40.85 -1.03 -8.84
N PRO A 106 41.98 -1.37 -9.48
CA PRO A 106 42.01 -1.92 -10.84
C PRO A 106 41.44 -3.34 -10.95
N SER A 107 41.36 -4.08 -9.84
CA SER A 107 40.77 -5.42 -9.75
C SER A 107 39.24 -5.40 -9.80
N LEU A 108 38.59 -4.25 -9.57
CA LEU A 108 37.14 -4.13 -9.62
C LEU A 108 36.63 -4.19 -11.07
N PRO A 109 35.47 -4.83 -11.32
CA PRO A 109 34.86 -4.89 -12.65
C PRO A 109 34.52 -3.50 -13.17
N VAL A 110 34.55 -3.31 -14.49
CA VAL A 110 34.11 -2.05 -15.11
C VAL A 110 32.62 -2.08 -15.43
N VAL A 111 31.98 -0.91 -15.43
CA VAL A 111 30.59 -0.78 -15.87
C VAL A 111 30.52 -0.61 -17.37
N THR A 112 29.68 -1.40 -18.03
CA THR A 112 29.35 -1.25 -19.44
C THR A 112 28.17 -0.33 -19.64
N MET A 113 28.27 0.50 -20.67
CA MET A 113 27.24 1.44 -21.10
C MET A 113 26.56 0.96 -22.38
N ARG A 114 25.32 1.43 -22.63
CA ARG A 114 24.58 1.08 -23.85
C ARG A 114 25.27 1.47 -25.16
N ASN A 115 26.15 2.45 -25.13
CA ASN A 115 26.95 2.88 -26.29
C ASN A 115 28.24 2.03 -26.45
N GLY A 116 28.43 0.98 -25.66
CA GLY A 116 29.61 0.10 -25.69
C GLY A 116 30.84 0.68 -24.99
N SER A 117 30.71 1.78 -24.24
CA SER A 117 31.82 2.34 -23.45
C SER A 117 31.99 1.63 -22.10
N PHE A 118 33.21 1.63 -21.59
CA PHE A 118 33.59 1.06 -20.30
C PHE A 118 34.00 2.18 -19.33
N LEU A 119 33.53 2.11 -18.09
CA LEU A 119 33.85 3.08 -17.04
C LEU A 119 34.27 2.34 -15.76
N PRO A 120 35.47 2.61 -15.20
CA PRO A 120 35.87 2.09 -13.89
C PRO A 120 34.86 2.44 -12.82
N MET A 121 34.58 1.50 -11.91
CA MET A 121 33.61 1.72 -10.84
C MET A 121 34.03 2.86 -9.90
N GLU A 122 35.32 3.11 -9.75
CA GLU A 122 35.89 4.16 -8.90
C GLU A 122 35.37 5.57 -9.23
N PHE A 123 35.06 5.80 -10.51
CA PHE A 123 34.57 7.09 -10.99
C PHE A 123 33.04 7.19 -11.05
N LEU A 124 32.30 6.21 -10.52
CA LEU A 124 30.84 6.23 -10.54
C LEU A 124 30.27 7.03 -9.38
N GLY A 125 29.60 8.13 -9.72
CA GLY A 125 28.61 8.75 -8.84
C GLY A 125 27.21 8.30 -9.22
N VAL A 126 26.47 7.66 -8.30
CA VAL A 126 25.07 7.30 -8.54
C VAL A 126 24.19 8.55 -8.46
N GLU A 127 23.51 8.89 -9.56
CA GLU A 127 22.50 9.96 -9.53
C GLU A 127 21.27 9.54 -8.73
N PRO A 128 20.55 10.49 -8.13
CA PRO A 128 19.25 10.25 -7.52
C PRO A 128 18.29 9.58 -8.51
N VAL A 129 18.02 8.29 -8.35
CA VAL A 129 17.00 7.58 -9.11
C VAL A 129 15.82 7.25 -8.22
N ARG A 130 14.62 7.47 -8.76
CA ARG A 130 13.36 7.04 -8.15
C ARG A 130 13.31 5.52 -8.10
N VAL A 131 13.42 4.97 -6.91
CA VAL A 131 13.23 3.53 -6.68
C VAL A 131 11.76 3.18 -6.89
N LYS A 132 11.47 2.24 -7.79
CA LYS A 132 10.09 1.86 -8.15
C LYS A 132 9.38 1.07 -7.03
N ARG A 133 10.12 0.23 -6.29
CA ARG A 133 9.58 -0.59 -5.19
C ARG A 133 10.57 -0.57 -4.02
N ILE A 134 10.06 -0.28 -2.83
CA ILE A 134 10.81 -0.33 -1.57
C ILE A 134 10.21 -1.43 -0.68
N THR A 135 11.02 -2.05 0.18
CA THR A 135 10.57 -3.06 1.15
C THR A 135 9.67 -2.43 2.23
N ASP A 136 8.94 -3.23 3.00
CA ASP A 136 8.11 -2.71 4.10
C ASP A 136 8.93 -2.00 5.18
N GLU A 137 10.13 -2.49 5.45
CA GLU A 137 11.07 -1.86 6.39
C GLU A 137 11.53 -0.50 5.88
N GLN A 138 11.88 -0.41 4.59
CA GLN A 138 12.23 0.86 3.95
C GLN A 138 11.03 1.82 3.92
N ARG A 139 9.80 1.31 3.67
CA ARG A 139 8.56 2.11 3.76
C ARG A 139 8.38 2.67 5.15
N ALA A 140 8.55 1.86 6.19
CA ALA A 140 8.45 2.28 7.58
C ALA A 140 9.48 3.37 7.91
N MET A 141 10.73 3.22 7.46
CA MET A 141 11.78 4.21 7.67
C MET A 141 11.48 5.53 6.94
N VAL A 142 11.00 5.49 5.70
CA VAL A 142 10.59 6.70 4.96
C VAL A 142 9.42 7.39 5.67
N CYS A 143 8.42 6.63 6.11
CA CYS A 143 7.28 7.16 6.85
C CYS A 143 7.75 7.85 8.14
N GLN A 144 8.61 7.19 8.92
CA GLN A 144 9.16 7.76 10.15
C GLN A 144 9.93 9.05 9.90
N LYS A 145 10.77 9.10 8.86
CA LYS A 145 11.58 10.28 8.54
C LYS A 145 10.79 11.43 7.92
N SER A 146 9.66 11.15 7.26
CA SER A 146 8.84 12.17 6.59
C SER A 146 7.63 12.61 7.42
N SER A 147 7.37 11.97 8.57
CA SER A 147 6.29 12.35 9.47
C SER A 147 6.74 13.48 10.38
N LEU A 148 6.21 14.68 10.14
CA LEU A 148 6.39 15.85 11.00
C LEU A 148 5.07 16.19 11.69
N ASN A 149 5.15 16.68 12.94
CA ASN A 149 3.97 17.24 13.58
C ASN A 149 3.60 18.59 12.90
N PRO A 150 2.37 19.09 13.06
CA PRO A 150 1.93 20.31 12.38
C PRO A 150 2.81 21.55 12.66
N SER A 151 3.35 21.69 13.87
CA SER A 151 4.22 22.81 14.24
C SER A 151 5.56 22.75 13.49
N ASP A 152 6.21 21.58 13.49
CA ASP A 152 7.48 21.38 12.78
C ASP A 152 7.28 21.51 11.26
N TYR A 153 6.16 21.02 10.74
CA TYR A 153 5.82 21.18 9.33
C TYR A 153 5.63 22.66 8.97
N TYR A 154 4.91 23.42 9.80
CA TYR A 154 4.76 24.87 9.64
C TYR A 154 6.11 25.59 9.64
N GLN A 155 6.98 25.27 10.61
CA GLN A 155 8.33 25.85 10.69
C GLN A 155 9.18 25.50 9.47
N SER A 156 9.07 24.28 8.94
CA SER A 156 9.83 23.89 7.74
C SER A 156 9.39 24.63 6.48
N ILE A 157 8.10 24.99 6.36
CA ILE A 157 7.64 25.83 5.24
C ILE A 157 8.18 27.26 5.40
N ILE A 158 8.14 27.82 6.61
CA ILE A 158 8.67 29.16 6.88
C ILE A 158 10.17 29.22 6.63
N SER A 159 10.92 28.21 7.07
CA SER A 159 12.37 28.19 6.89
C SER A 159 12.75 28.14 5.41
N VAL A 160 12.02 27.37 4.59
CA VAL A 160 12.21 27.35 3.13
C VAL A 160 11.85 28.71 2.52
N ARG A 161 10.73 29.32 2.91
CA ARG A 161 10.29 30.61 2.36
C ARG A 161 11.24 31.77 2.72
N ASN A 162 11.90 31.69 3.87
CA ASN A 162 12.85 32.69 4.35
C ASN A 162 14.30 32.41 3.91
N ASN A 163 14.58 31.27 3.27
CA ASN A 163 15.92 30.94 2.81
C ASN A 163 16.24 31.72 1.53
N THR A 164 17.09 32.74 1.68
CA THR A 164 17.51 33.63 0.60
C THR A 164 18.36 32.95 -0.49
N GLU A 165 18.98 31.80 -0.19
CA GLU A 165 19.82 31.05 -1.14
C GLU A 165 19.00 30.03 -1.96
N GLU A 166 17.81 29.63 -1.50
CA GLU A 166 17.02 28.57 -2.13
C GLU A 166 15.77 29.09 -2.87
N GLN A 167 14.97 29.96 -2.25
CA GLN A 167 13.67 30.41 -2.78
C GLN A 167 13.35 31.85 -2.40
N TYR A 168 14.19 32.79 -2.83
CA TYR A 168 13.94 34.22 -2.66
C TYR A 168 13.18 34.80 -3.87
N PHE A 169 11.86 34.82 -3.76
CA PHE A 169 10.98 35.28 -4.85
C PHE A 169 11.03 36.80 -5.07
N GLU A 170 11.44 37.56 -4.05
CA GLU A 170 11.40 39.02 -4.04
C GLU A 170 12.42 39.66 -5.01
N ASN A 171 13.55 38.98 -5.26
CA ASN A 171 14.55 39.42 -6.24
C ASN A 171 14.59 38.52 -7.49
N ASP A 172 13.59 37.67 -7.69
CA ASP A 172 13.54 36.81 -8.87
C ASP A 172 13.20 37.66 -10.11
N PRO A 173 14.09 37.71 -11.13
CA PRO A 173 13.90 38.56 -12.31
C PRO A 173 12.68 38.15 -13.14
N PHE A 174 12.27 36.87 -13.10
CA PHE A 174 11.06 36.41 -13.76
C PHE A 174 9.82 36.86 -13.00
N ILE A 175 9.80 36.77 -11.67
CA ILE A 175 8.66 37.27 -10.87
C ILE A 175 8.49 38.78 -11.05
N ALA A 176 9.60 39.52 -11.01
CA ALA A 176 9.62 40.97 -11.23
C ALA A 176 9.12 41.36 -12.63
N ALA A 177 9.51 40.62 -13.68
CA ALA A 177 9.06 40.87 -15.05
C ALA A 177 7.53 40.75 -15.22
N TRP A 178 6.86 39.98 -14.36
CA TRP A 178 5.40 39.82 -14.34
C TRP A 178 4.69 40.76 -13.34
N ASN A 179 5.43 41.68 -12.69
CA ASN A 179 4.94 42.55 -11.62
C ASN A 179 4.22 41.79 -10.49
N LEU A 180 4.71 40.61 -10.15
CA LEU A 180 4.17 39.78 -9.07
C LEU A 180 4.89 40.07 -7.75
N GLN A 181 4.15 40.01 -6.66
CA GLN A 181 4.67 40.06 -5.29
C GLN A 181 4.10 38.88 -4.51
N ILE A 182 4.99 38.10 -3.87
CA ILE A 182 4.61 36.89 -3.14
C ILE A 182 4.75 37.18 -1.63
N ASP A 183 3.65 37.10 -0.89
CA ASP A 183 3.67 37.27 0.57
C ASP A 183 4.51 36.15 1.23
N PRO A 184 5.49 36.48 2.11
CA PRO A 184 6.24 35.47 2.86
C PRO A 184 5.42 34.79 3.96
N LYS A 185 4.27 35.34 4.33
CA LYS A 185 3.42 34.80 5.40
C LYS A 185 2.36 33.87 4.82
N MET A 186 2.07 32.80 5.56
CA MET A 186 0.92 31.95 5.24
C MET A 186 -0.38 32.74 5.37
N HIS A 187 -1.29 32.53 4.43
CA HIS A 187 -2.61 33.13 4.48
C HIS A 187 -3.40 32.63 5.70
N ILE A 188 -3.89 33.57 6.51
CA ILE A 188 -4.74 33.28 7.68
C ILE A 188 -6.19 33.32 7.24
N THR A 189 -6.93 32.24 7.49
CA THR A 189 -8.35 32.13 7.17
C THR A 189 -9.15 31.67 8.38
N SER A 190 -10.43 32.06 8.42
CA SER A 190 -11.34 31.63 9.47
C SER A 190 -11.87 30.22 9.17
N ALA A 191 -11.81 29.34 10.17
CA ALA A 191 -12.32 27.98 10.09
C ALA A 191 -13.43 27.75 11.12
N ARG A 192 -14.25 26.71 10.89
CA ARG A 192 -15.31 26.29 11.81
C ARG A 192 -15.12 24.83 12.19
N ILE A 193 -15.33 24.51 13.46
CA ILE A 193 -15.35 23.13 13.96
C ILE A 193 -16.78 22.60 13.83
N ILE A 194 -16.97 21.62 12.95
CA ILE A 194 -18.28 20.96 12.80
C ILE A 194 -18.51 20.05 14.02
N PRO A 195 -19.65 20.15 14.73
CA PRO A 195 -19.95 19.26 15.84
C PRO A 195 -19.98 17.79 15.40
N PRO A 196 -19.36 16.86 16.14
CA PRO A 196 -19.41 15.46 15.77
C PRO A 196 -20.83 14.92 15.90
N PRO A 197 -21.24 13.96 15.03
CA PRO A 197 -22.54 13.34 15.15
C PRO A 197 -22.60 12.43 16.38
N LYS A 198 -23.82 12.18 16.86
CA LYS A 198 -24.07 11.19 17.90
C LYS A 198 -24.07 9.79 17.28
N ILE A 199 -23.43 8.83 17.93
CA ILE A 199 -23.32 7.44 17.45
C ILE A 199 -24.18 6.55 18.32
N ILE A 200 -25.02 5.72 17.71
CA ILE A 200 -25.96 4.84 18.41
C ILE A 200 -25.48 3.39 18.22
N TYR A 201 -25.29 2.69 19.35
CA TYR A 201 -25.04 1.24 19.35
C TYR A 201 -26.32 0.50 19.68
N ASN A 202 -27.04 0.84 20.73
CA ASN A 202 -28.33 0.22 21.00
C ASN A 202 -29.22 1.20 21.80
N SER A 203 -30.38 0.73 22.25
CA SER A 203 -31.30 1.54 23.05
C SER A 203 -30.70 2.03 24.38
N ARG A 204 -29.66 1.35 24.90
CA ARG A 204 -29.03 1.65 26.20
C ARG A 204 -27.69 2.37 26.09
N TYR A 205 -26.97 2.23 24.97
CA TYR A 205 -25.65 2.80 24.79
C TYR A 205 -25.55 3.66 23.52
N GLN A 206 -25.18 4.92 23.73
CA GLN A 206 -25.02 5.94 22.71
C GLN A 206 -23.80 6.80 23.07
N VAL A 207 -22.99 7.14 22.06
CA VAL A 207 -21.81 7.97 22.23
C VAL A 207 -22.20 9.43 22.02
N SER A 208 -22.00 10.24 23.07
CA SER A 208 -22.24 11.68 23.00
C SER A 208 -21.12 12.38 22.23
N PRO A 209 -21.42 13.40 21.40
CA PRO A 209 -20.44 14.22 20.69
C PRO A 209 -19.31 14.75 21.60
N GLN A 210 -19.64 15.18 22.81
CA GLN A 210 -18.71 15.76 23.78
C GLN A 210 -17.68 14.76 24.26
N SER A 211 -18.07 13.48 24.42
CA SER A 211 -17.15 12.42 24.87
C SER A 211 -16.07 12.04 23.87
N CYS A 212 -16.22 12.46 22.61
CA CYS A 212 -15.26 12.20 21.54
C CYS A 212 -14.19 13.31 21.41
N LEU A 213 -14.43 14.49 21.98
CA LEU A 213 -13.57 15.64 21.81
C LEU A 213 -12.44 15.67 22.85
N PRO A 214 -11.26 16.23 22.52
CA PRO A 214 -10.88 16.83 21.23
C PRO A 214 -10.37 15.84 20.18
N GLN A 215 -10.12 14.57 20.53
CA GLN A 215 -9.41 13.62 19.66
C GLN A 215 -10.27 13.05 18.51
N SER A 216 -11.59 13.27 18.53
CA SER A 216 -12.58 12.62 17.64
C SER A 216 -12.51 11.09 17.68
N VAL A 217 -12.21 10.54 18.87
CA VAL A 217 -12.11 9.10 19.11
C VAL A 217 -13.11 8.73 20.19
N TRP A 218 -13.86 7.64 19.98
CA TRP A 218 -14.67 7.03 21.02
C TRP A 218 -14.19 5.62 21.31
N LYS A 219 -14.46 5.15 22.52
CA LYS A 219 -14.31 3.74 22.87
C LYS A 219 -15.63 3.05 22.58
N ASN A 220 -15.53 1.89 21.96
CA ASN A 220 -16.66 1.00 21.70
C ASN A 220 -16.61 -0.23 22.60
N THR A 221 -16.11 -0.13 23.82
CA THR A 221 -16.00 -1.26 24.77
C THR A 221 -17.27 -1.39 25.61
N ASN A 222 -17.61 -2.60 26.06
CA ASN A 222 -18.75 -2.87 26.96
C ASN A 222 -20.13 -2.49 26.38
N THR A 223 -20.31 -2.65 25.07
CA THR A 223 -21.60 -2.50 24.39
C THR A 223 -21.74 -3.60 23.36
N GLU A 224 -22.97 -3.93 23.00
CA GLU A 224 -23.26 -4.78 21.84
C GLU A 224 -23.15 -3.98 20.54
N PHE A 225 -23.05 -4.68 19.41
CA PHE A 225 -23.25 -4.07 18.09
C PHE A 225 -24.70 -3.64 17.90
N TYR A 226 -24.93 -2.67 16.99
CA TYR A 226 -26.29 -2.23 16.65
C TYR A 226 -27.16 -3.30 16.03
N ASN A 227 -26.59 -4.06 15.12
CA ASN A 227 -27.17 -5.29 14.64
C ASN A 227 -26.06 -6.34 14.63
N PRO A 228 -25.94 -7.17 15.67
CA PRO A 228 -25.00 -8.27 15.67
C PRO A 228 -25.33 -9.24 14.53
N ALA A 229 -24.31 -9.66 13.80
CA ALA A 229 -24.47 -10.63 12.72
C ALA A 229 -24.82 -12.02 13.26
N SER A 230 -25.66 -12.75 12.52
CA SER A 230 -25.83 -14.18 12.75
C SER A 230 -24.57 -14.90 12.30
N PHE A 231 -23.80 -15.45 13.25
CA PHE A 231 -22.60 -16.18 12.92
C PHE A 231 -22.97 -17.55 12.30
N PRO A 232 -22.25 -18.03 11.27
CA PRO A 232 -22.49 -19.36 10.71
C PRO A 232 -22.36 -20.47 11.75
N SER A 233 -23.28 -21.45 11.72
CA SER A 233 -23.21 -22.62 12.60
C SER A 233 -21.97 -23.46 12.36
N LEU A 234 -21.51 -23.54 11.10
CA LEU A 234 -20.27 -24.19 10.70
C LEU A 234 -19.30 -23.17 10.08
N TRP A 235 -18.09 -23.10 10.64
CA TRP A 235 -17.00 -22.26 10.18
C TRP A 235 -15.66 -22.90 10.53
N ALA A 236 -14.59 -22.51 9.84
CA ALA A 236 -13.26 -23.07 10.06
C ALA A 236 -12.24 -22.02 10.51
N MET A 237 -11.35 -22.43 11.40
CA MET A 237 -10.10 -21.74 11.69
C MET A 237 -8.96 -22.50 11.00
N ILE A 238 -8.27 -21.83 10.09
CA ILE A 238 -7.22 -22.41 9.26
C ILE A 238 -5.89 -21.81 9.69
N ASN A 239 -5.00 -22.64 10.23
CA ASN A 239 -3.66 -22.23 10.64
C ASN A 239 -2.64 -22.54 9.54
N LEU A 240 -2.06 -21.49 8.95
CA LEU A 240 -0.93 -21.59 7.99
C LEU A 240 0.38 -21.07 8.59
N SER A 241 0.34 -20.60 9.84
CA SER A 241 1.49 -20.07 10.57
C SER A 241 2.28 -21.21 11.18
N SER A 242 3.61 -21.17 11.08
CA SER A 242 4.47 -22.14 11.77
C SER A 242 4.78 -21.76 13.22
N THR A 243 4.43 -20.54 13.65
CA THR A 243 4.72 -20.04 15.00
C THR A 243 3.54 -20.17 15.96
N MET A 244 2.31 -20.28 15.45
CA MET A 244 1.12 -20.50 16.26
C MET A 244 0.89 -21.99 16.46
N THR A 245 1.01 -22.44 17.71
CA THR A 245 0.64 -23.81 18.09
C THR A 245 -0.88 -23.99 18.09
N GLU A 246 -1.34 -25.23 17.99
CA GLU A 246 -2.77 -25.56 18.11
C GLU A 246 -3.36 -25.01 19.42
N GLN A 247 -2.68 -25.20 20.55
CA GLN A 247 -3.12 -24.68 21.85
C GLN A 247 -3.28 -23.15 21.83
N ALA A 248 -2.34 -22.41 21.22
CA ALA A 248 -2.44 -20.96 21.09
C ALA A 248 -3.63 -20.55 20.21
N CYS A 249 -3.93 -21.31 19.15
CA CYS A 249 -5.10 -21.10 18.30
C CYS A 249 -6.41 -21.34 19.06
N LEU A 250 -6.48 -22.39 19.88
CA LEU A 250 -7.64 -22.69 20.72
C LEU A 250 -7.90 -21.59 21.77
N GLU A 251 -6.84 -21.09 22.43
CA GLU A 251 -6.93 -19.97 23.37
C GLU A 251 -7.36 -18.68 22.68
N PHE A 252 -6.78 -18.38 21.51
CA PHE A 252 -7.19 -17.26 20.68
C PHE A 252 -8.67 -17.35 20.32
N CYS A 253 -9.13 -18.53 19.88
CA CYS A 253 -10.53 -18.77 19.54
C CYS A 253 -11.45 -18.54 20.74
N LYS A 254 -11.10 -19.11 21.89
CA LYS A 254 -11.87 -18.94 23.14
C LYS A 254 -12.02 -17.46 23.50
N ASN A 255 -10.92 -16.70 23.46
CA ASN A 255 -10.94 -15.27 23.75
C ASN A 255 -11.77 -14.48 22.73
N LEU A 256 -11.66 -14.80 21.44
CA LEU A 256 -12.46 -14.18 20.39
C LEU A 256 -13.95 -14.43 20.60
N ARG A 257 -14.34 -15.67 20.93
CA ARG A 257 -15.74 -16.06 21.20
C ARG A 257 -16.31 -15.37 22.43
N ASN A 258 -15.55 -15.25 23.51
CA ASN A 258 -15.98 -14.54 24.71
C ASN A 258 -16.29 -13.07 24.39
N ILE A 259 -15.40 -12.39 23.68
CA ILE A 259 -15.63 -11.00 23.28
C ILE A 259 -16.76 -10.92 22.25
N ALA A 260 -16.90 -11.87 21.33
CA ALA A 260 -18.01 -11.91 20.38
C ALA A 260 -19.36 -11.93 21.12
N TYR A 261 -19.47 -12.75 22.17
CA TYR A 261 -20.66 -12.84 23.00
C TYR A 261 -20.96 -11.52 23.72
N GLU A 262 -19.95 -10.86 24.31
CA GLU A 262 -20.11 -9.50 24.89
C GLU A 262 -20.57 -8.45 23.86
N ARG A 263 -20.27 -8.69 22.58
CA ARG A 263 -20.66 -7.83 21.46
C ARG A 263 -22.01 -8.21 20.85
N GLY A 264 -22.71 -9.21 21.41
CA GLY A 264 -24.02 -9.69 20.96
C GLY A 264 -23.96 -10.73 19.84
N ILE A 265 -22.79 -11.28 19.52
CA ILE A 265 -22.62 -12.32 18.50
C ILE A 265 -22.44 -13.68 19.19
N ASP A 266 -23.37 -14.60 18.95
CA ASP A 266 -23.18 -16.00 19.32
C ASP A 266 -22.26 -16.68 18.30
N CYS A 267 -21.04 -17.00 18.73
CA CYS A 267 -20.00 -17.56 17.88
C CYS A 267 -19.70 -19.01 18.32
N PRO A 268 -20.06 -20.03 17.51
CA PRO A 268 -19.80 -21.43 17.85
C PRO A 268 -18.31 -21.77 17.76
N ALA A 269 -17.93 -22.95 18.25
CA ALA A 269 -16.56 -23.44 18.09
C ALA A 269 -16.26 -23.74 16.61
N PRO A 270 -15.06 -23.40 16.09
CA PRO A 270 -14.69 -23.69 14.71
C PRO A 270 -14.30 -25.15 14.53
N PHE A 271 -14.37 -25.62 13.29
CA PHE A 271 -13.51 -26.70 12.81
C PHE A 271 -12.07 -26.18 12.70
N TYR A 272 -11.12 -26.82 13.37
CA TYR A 272 -9.70 -26.45 13.29
C TYR A 272 -9.00 -27.28 12.22
N ALA A 273 -8.25 -26.61 11.35
CA ALA A 273 -7.40 -27.24 10.35
C ALA A 273 -6.03 -26.57 10.32
N GLU A 274 -4.97 -27.37 10.19
CA GLU A 274 -3.59 -26.90 10.13
C GLU A 274 -2.92 -27.38 8.84
N TYR A 275 -2.30 -26.44 8.13
CA TYR A 275 -1.54 -26.72 6.91
C TYR A 275 -0.18 -26.03 7.00
N ASN A 276 0.84 -26.78 7.41
CA ASN A 276 2.19 -26.24 7.56
C ASN A 276 2.87 -26.03 6.20
N LEU A 277 2.94 -24.77 5.75
CA LEU A 277 3.53 -24.37 4.48
C LEU A 277 5.07 -24.44 4.45
N GLN A 278 5.74 -24.56 5.60
CA GLN A 278 7.20 -24.63 5.67
C GLN A 278 7.74 -26.06 5.48
N GLN A 279 6.91 -27.09 5.69
CA GLN A 279 7.37 -28.48 5.69
C GLN A 279 6.50 -29.45 4.87
N GLN A 280 5.22 -29.16 4.64
CA GLN A 280 4.29 -30.18 4.10
C GLN A 280 3.51 -29.77 2.85
N TYR A 281 3.21 -28.48 2.66
CA TYR A 281 2.32 -28.04 1.58
C TYR A 281 2.92 -26.90 0.75
N SER A 282 2.84 -27.03 -0.58
CA SER A 282 2.87 -25.85 -1.46
C SER A 282 1.54 -25.10 -1.37
N VAL A 283 1.51 -23.83 -1.79
CA VAL A 283 0.24 -23.06 -1.84
C VAL A 283 -0.78 -23.76 -2.75
N ASP A 284 -0.33 -24.38 -3.84
CA ASP A 284 -1.23 -25.05 -4.77
C ASP A 284 -1.85 -26.32 -4.14
N GLN A 285 -1.09 -27.06 -3.34
CA GLN A 285 -1.61 -28.20 -2.57
C GLN A 285 -2.57 -27.76 -1.46
N LEU A 286 -2.30 -26.62 -0.80
CA LEU A 286 -3.23 -26.02 0.16
C LEU A 286 -4.58 -25.70 -0.50
N ILE A 287 -4.58 -25.12 -1.69
CA ILE A 287 -5.82 -24.78 -2.41
C ILE A 287 -6.62 -26.04 -2.73
N ILE A 288 -5.97 -27.13 -3.15
CA ILE A 288 -6.65 -28.43 -3.37
C ILE A 288 -7.26 -28.94 -2.06
N ALA A 289 -6.50 -28.94 -0.97
CA ALA A 289 -7.00 -29.40 0.33
C ALA A 289 -8.18 -28.57 0.85
N LEU A 290 -8.16 -27.25 0.65
CA LEU A 290 -9.28 -26.37 1.00
C LEU A 290 -10.50 -26.65 0.12
N GLN A 291 -10.31 -26.89 -1.18
CA GLN A 291 -11.40 -27.27 -2.08
C GLN A 291 -12.09 -28.56 -1.62
N ASP A 292 -11.31 -29.58 -1.25
CA ASP A 292 -11.85 -30.85 -0.79
C ASP A 292 -12.60 -30.67 0.54
N MET A 293 -12.03 -29.93 1.51
CA MET A 293 -12.73 -29.59 2.76
C MET A 293 -14.04 -28.83 2.51
N MET A 294 -14.06 -27.90 1.56
CA MET A 294 -15.26 -27.14 1.19
C MET A 294 -16.33 -28.03 0.54
N ARG A 295 -15.96 -29.03 -0.25
CA ARG A 295 -16.89 -29.99 -0.85
C ARG A 295 -17.47 -30.97 0.18
N GLU A 296 -16.66 -31.38 1.14
CA GLU A 296 -17.09 -32.24 2.25
C GLU A 296 -17.99 -31.48 3.23
N ASN A 297 -17.76 -30.18 3.39
CA ASN A 297 -18.44 -29.32 4.37
C ASN A 297 -19.15 -28.15 3.70
N ASN A 298 -20.14 -28.45 2.84
CA ASN A 298 -20.88 -27.45 2.07
C ASN A 298 -21.58 -26.36 2.91
N ASP A 299 -21.86 -26.65 4.18
CA ASP A 299 -22.47 -25.72 5.13
C ASP A 299 -21.48 -24.73 5.76
N CYS A 300 -20.18 -24.91 5.55
CA CYS A 300 -19.16 -24.01 6.07
C CYS A 300 -19.20 -22.67 5.30
N LYS A 301 -19.53 -21.57 5.97
CA LYS A 301 -19.70 -20.24 5.33
C LYS A 301 -18.69 -19.18 5.75
N PHE A 302 -17.77 -19.52 6.65
CA PHE A 302 -16.77 -18.57 7.13
C PHE A 302 -15.42 -19.23 7.42
N PHE A 303 -14.34 -18.58 6.98
CA PHE A 303 -12.96 -18.97 7.32
C PHE A 303 -12.23 -17.85 8.05
N LEU A 304 -11.62 -18.19 9.18
CA LEU A 304 -10.61 -17.38 9.85
C LEU A 304 -9.23 -17.98 9.55
N VAL A 305 -8.45 -17.32 8.71
CA VAL A 305 -7.16 -17.83 8.24
C VAL A 305 -6.02 -17.10 8.93
N ILE A 306 -5.13 -17.85 9.56
CA ILE A 306 -3.88 -17.36 10.13
C ILE A 306 -2.81 -17.47 9.04
N LEU A 307 -2.33 -16.34 8.56
CA LEU A 307 -1.36 -16.25 7.47
C LEU A 307 0.06 -16.62 7.95
N PRO A 308 0.90 -17.15 7.04
CA PRO A 308 2.30 -17.41 7.34
C PRO A 308 3.08 -16.10 7.59
N GLU A 309 4.21 -16.21 8.27
CA GLU A 309 5.05 -15.07 8.65
C GLU A 309 5.83 -14.50 7.45
N ASN A 310 6.21 -15.38 6.52
CA ASN A 310 6.93 -14.99 5.30
C ASN A 310 6.01 -14.15 4.40
N SER A 311 6.45 -12.96 4.01
CA SER A 311 5.64 -12.00 3.25
C SER A 311 5.20 -12.53 1.89
N ASP A 312 6.08 -13.21 1.15
CA ASP A 312 5.77 -13.70 -0.19
C ASP A 312 4.77 -14.86 -0.12
N ALA A 313 4.95 -15.77 0.84
CA ALA A 313 3.99 -16.84 1.10
C ALA A 313 2.64 -16.27 1.58
N SER A 314 2.66 -15.27 2.46
CA SER A 314 1.46 -14.60 2.98
C SER A 314 0.66 -13.93 1.87
N ASP A 315 1.33 -13.16 1.00
CA ASP A 315 0.70 -12.48 -0.13
C ASP A 315 0.09 -13.48 -1.13
N ARG A 316 0.82 -14.57 -1.44
CA ARG A 316 0.34 -15.61 -2.35
C ARG A 316 -0.86 -16.37 -1.74
N SER A 317 -0.75 -16.85 -0.51
CA SER A 317 -1.85 -17.54 0.18
C SER A 317 -3.07 -16.64 0.35
N TYR A 318 -2.88 -15.36 0.68
CA TYR A 318 -3.97 -14.38 0.77
C TYR A 318 -4.73 -14.29 -0.55
N GLY A 319 -4.02 -14.10 -1.66
CA GLY A 319 -4.60 -13.95 -2.99
C GLY A 319 -5.37 -15.18 -3.44
N GLU A 320 -4.75 -16.36 -3.35
CA GLU A 320 -5.35 -17.61 -3.82
C GLU A 320 -6.55 -18.03 -2.97
N ILE A 321 -6.49 -17.90 -1.64
CA ILE A 321 -7.63 -18.24 -0.77
C ILE A 321 -8.80 -17.28 -1.00
N LYS A 322 -8.53 -15.97 -1.13
CA LYS A 322 -9.56 -14.97 -1.43
C LYS A 322 -10.25 -15.27 -2.76
N LYS A 323 -9.47 -15.57 -3.78
CA LYS A 323 -9.95 -15.93 -5.11
C LYS A 323 -10.81 -17.20 -5.04
N LEU A 324 -10.31 -18.23 -4.37
CA LEU A 324 -11.01 -19.51 -4.20
C LEU A 324 -12.36 -19.36 -3.49
N CYS A 325 -12.40 -18.61 -2.39
CA CYS A 325 -13.58 -18.54 -1.52
C CYS A 325 -14.65 -17.55 -2.01
N GLU A 326 -14.22 -16.41 -2.57
CA GLU A 326 -15.09 -15.27 -2.86
C GLU A 326 -15.38 -15.08 -4.36
N LEU A 327 -14.54 -15.60 -5.26
CA LEU A 327 -14.69 -15.43 -6.71
C LEU A 327 -14.97 -16.74 -7.44
N GLU A 328 -14.26 -17.81 -7.09
CA GLU A 328 -14.33 -19.09 -7.80
C GLU A 328 -15.38 -20.03 -7.20
N ASN A 329 -15.96 -20.89 -8.04
CA ASN A 329 -16.73 -22.07 -7.66
C ASN A 329 -18.02 -21.87 -6.82
N GLY A 330 -18.50 -20.63 -6.64
CA GLY A 330 -19.84 -20.38 -6.07
C GLY A 330 -20.01 -20.76 -4.60
N PHE A 331 -18.93 -21.06 -3.88
CA PHE A 331 -19.00 -21.49 -2.48
C PHE A 331 -19.46 -20.38 -1.53
N GLY A 332 -19.18 -19.12 -1.87
CA GLY A 332 -19.66 -17.95 -1.12
C GLY A 332 -19.15 -17.89 0.32
N ILE A 333 -17.92 -18.37 0.55
CA ILE A 333 -17.33 -18.40 1.90
C ILE A 333 -16.72 -17.04 2.23
N VAL A 334 -17.18 -16.45 3.33
CA VAL A 334 -16.65 -15.19 3.84
C VAL A 334 -15.31 -15.46 4.53
N THR A 335 -14.26 -14.72 4.16
CA THR A 335 -12.92 -14.94 4.73
C THR A 335 -12.44 -13.77 5.59
N GLN A 336 -11.82 -14.07 6.71
CA GLN A 336 -11.08 -13.13 7.55
C GLN A 336 -9.64 -13.62 7.72
N MET A 337 -8.68 -12.83 7.24
CA MET A 337 -7.26 -13.16 7.33
C MET A 337 -6.64 -12.42 8.52
N ILE A 338 -5.77 -13.09 9.28
CA ILE A 338 -5.00 -12.48 10.37
C ILE A 338 -3.53 -12.81 10.20
N GLN A 339 -2.67 -11.86 10.57
CA GLN A 339 -1.22 -12.08 10.62
C GLN A 339 -0.79 -12.14 12.09
N VAL A 340 0.11 -13.06 12.41
CA VAL A 340 0.69 -13.20 13.74
C VAL A 340 1.64 -12.03 13.96
N GLY A 341 1.26 -11.12 14.86
CA GLY A 341 2.08 -9.96 15.20
C GLY A 341 3.01 -10.23 16.39
N LYS A 342 4.07 -9.41 16.53
CA LYS A 342 5.02 -9.49 17.66
C LYS A 342 4.38 -9.31 19.05
N LYS A 343 3.27 -8.58 19.12
CA LYS A 343 2.55 -8.33 20.38
C LYS A 343 1.41 -9.32 20.53
N PRO A 344 1.15 -9.83 21.75
CA PRO A 344 0.06 -10.78 21.98
C PRO A 344 -1.30 -10.18 21.60
N TRP A 345 -2.26 -11.07 21.39
CA TRP A 345 -3.66 -10.71 21.22
C TRP A 345 -4.21 -10.16 22.53
N ASN A 346 -4.98 -9.08 22.44
CA ASN A 346 -5.63 -8.45 23.57
C ASN A 346 -7.04 -8.04 23.18
N TYR A 347 -7.83 -7.61 24.17
CA TYR A 347 -9.22 -7.20 23.95
C TYR A 347 -9.38 -6.21 22.79
N SER A 348 -8.55 -5.17 22.73
CA SER A 348 -8.67 -4.13 21.69
C SER A 348 -8.45 -4.69 20.28
N LYS A 349 -7.46 -5.56 20.08
CA LYS A 349 -7.21 -6.20 18.77
C LYS A 349 -8.34 -7.14 18.37
N LEU A 350 -8.83 -7.95 19.31
CA LEU A 350 -9.92 -8.89 19.07
C LEU A 350 -11.23 -8.16 18.80
N ASN A 351 -11.53 -7.10 19.54
CA ASN A 351 -12.68 -6.23 19.28
C ASN A 351 -12.59 -5.57 17.89
N ASN A 352 -11.40 -5.11 17.48
CA ASN A 352 -11.20 -4.58 16.12
C ASN A 352 -11.34 -5.65 15.02
N LEU A 353 -11.01 -6.90 15.33
CA LEU A 353 -11.26 -8.03 14.44
C LEU A 353 -12.77 -8.30 14.33
N LEU A 354 -13.49 -8.28 15.45
CA LEU A 354 -14.95 -8.45 15.48
C LEU A 354 -15.70 -7.35 14.74
N LEU A 355 -15.22 -6.09 14.78
CA LEU A 355 -15.78 -5.02 13.95
C LEU A 355 -15.81 -5.40 12.46
N LYS A 356 -14.77 -6.08 11.98
CA LYS A 356 -14.67 -6.54 10.57
C LYS A 356 -15.54 -7.76 10.33
N ILE A 357 -15.48 -8.75 11.23
CA ILE A 357 -16.27 -9.98 11.12
C ILE A 357 -17.76 -9.67 11.08
N ASN A 358 -18.23 -8.83 12.01
CA ASN A 358 -19.64 -8.42 12.07
C ASN A 358 -20.10 -7.81 10.74
N THR A 359 -19.34 -6.86 10.18
CA THR A 359 -19.69 -6.23 8.89
C THR A 359 -19.66 -7.20 7.71
N LYS A 360 -18.73 -8.16 7.70
CA LYS A 360 -18.61 -9.16 6.63
C LYS A 360 -19.75 -10.18 6.66
N LEU A 361 -20.32 -10.41 7.84
CA LEU A 361 -21.48 -11.26 8.05
C LEU A 361 -22.80 -10.45 8.05
N ASN A 362 -22.81 -9.29 7.37
CA ASN A 362 -23.96 -8.40 7.19
C ASN A 362 -24.53 -7.74 8.48
N GLY A 363 -23.80 -7.79 9.59
CA GLY A 363 -24.10 -7.04 10.80
C GLY A 363 -23.81 -5.54 10.67
N ILE A 364 -24.36 -4.75 11.60
CA ILE A 364 -24.18 -3.30 11.71
C ILE A 364 -23.50 -3.00 13.04
N ASN A 365 -22.32 -2.39 12.99
CA ASN A 365 -21.57 -2.09 14.21
C ASN A 365 -22.24 -0.98 15.05
N SER A 366 -22.64 0.10 14.40
CA SER A 366 -23.26 1.29 14.97
C SER A 366 -23.92 2.11 13.86
N ILE A 367 -24.89 2.96 14.20
CA ILE A 367 -25.51 3.91 13.27
C ILE A 367 -25.29 5.36 13.71
N LEU A 368 -25.52 6.30 12.80
CA LEU A 368 -25.51 7.73 13.12
C LEU A 368 -26.91 8.19 13.52
N ASP A 369 -26.98 9.06 14.52
CA ASP A 369 -28.18 9.85 14.76
C ASP A 369 -28.22 10.98 13.72
N VAL A 370 -29.17 10.88 12.79
CA VAL A 370 -29.33 11.86 11.71
C VAL A 370 -30.21 13.03 12.17
N PRO A 371 -30.01 14.25 11.64
CA PRO A 371 -30.85 15.40 11.96
C PRO A 371 -32.33 15.15 11.67
N GLU A 372 -33.22 15.83 12.40
CA GLU A 372 -34.68 15.66 12.28
C GLU A 372 -35.19 15.87 10.84
N VAL A 373 -34.62 16.86 10.13
CA VAL A 373 -34.97 17.12 8.73
C VAL A 373 -34.73 15.91 7.82
N ILE A 374 -33.70 15.10 8.11
CA ILE A 374 -33.39 13.88 7.36
C ILE A 374 -34.35 12.75 7.78
N LYS A 375 -34.68 12.63 9.07
CA LYS A 375 -35.69 11.67 9.56
C LYS A 375 -37.05 11.91 8.90
N SER A 376 -37.53 13.15 8.91
CA SER A 376 -38.78 13.54 8.23
C SER A 376 -38.71 13.40 6.71
N PHE A 377 -37.52 13.38 6.11
CA PHE A 377 -37.37 13.05 4.69
C PHE A 377 -37.64 11.56 4.45
N PHE A 378 -37.03 10.67 5.26
CA PHE A 378 -37.25 9.23 5.20
C PHE A 378 -38.69 8.82 5.53
N GLU A 379 -39.32 9.43 6.54
CA GLU A 379 -40.70 9.15 6.96
C GLU A 379 -41.74 9.47 5.87
N ARG A 380 -41.42 10.37 4.94
CA ARG A 380 -42.25 10.67 3.74
C ARG A 380 -42.05 9.66 2.60
N GLY A 381 -41.37 8.55 2.86
CA GLY A 381 -41.03 7.53 1.85
C GLY A 381 -40.01 8.03 0.82
N HIS A 382 -39.16 9.00 1.19
CA HIS A 382 -38.09 9.47 0.31
C HIS A 382 -36.75 8.94 0.77
N HIS A 383 -35.99 8.38 -0.16
CA HIS A 383 -34.75 7.69 0.15
C HIS A 383 -33.55 8.40 -0.48
N ILE A 384 -32.38 8.29 0.16
CA ILE A 384 -31.12 8.88 -0.33
C ILE A 384 -30.10 7.76 -0.51
N MET A 385 -29.53 7.66 -1.71
CA MET A 385 -28.44 6.72 -2.00
C MET A 385 -27.10 7.46 -2.04
N TYR A 386 -26.14 7.05 -1.20
CA TYR A 386 -24.78 7.57 -1.16
C TYR A 386 -23.86 6.67 -1.97
N VAL A 387 -23.10 7.23 -2.89
CA VAL A 387 -22.23 6.50 -3.81
C VAL A 387 -20.79 6.95 -3.66
N GLY A 388 -19.86 6.01 -3.54
CA GLY A 388 -18.42 6.26 -3.53
C GLY A 388 -17.77 5.64 -4.77
N ILE A 389 -16.88 6.38 -5.43
CA ILE A 389 -16.19 5.94 -6.64
C ILE A 389 -14.68 6.10 -6.44
N ASP A 390 -13.91 5.03 -6.61
CA ASP A 390 -12.45 5.09 -6.67
C ASP A 390 -11.93 4.34 -7.90
N LEU A 391 -10.85 4.88 -8.46
CA LEU A 391 -10.13 4.28 -9.58
C LEU A 391 -8.70 4.02 -9.14
N SER A 392 -8.33 2.74 -9.18
CA SER A 392 -7.01 2.26 -8.77
C SER A 392 -6.24 1.77 -9.98
N HIS A 393 -5.09 2.41 -10.21
CA HIS A 393 -4.20 2.10 -11.30
C HIS A 393 -3.21 0.97 -10.97
N GLY A 394 -2.93 0.10 -11.93
CA GLY A 394 -1.86 -0.90 -11.81
C GLY A 394 -0.48 -0.27 -11.54
N ALA A 395 0.43 -1.09 -10.99
CA ALA A 395 1.75 -0.63 -10.55
C ALA A 395 2.55 0.10 -11.67
N PRO A 396 3.33 1.14 -11.33
CA PRO A 396 4.11 1.90 -12.32
C PRO A 396 5.07 1.01 -13.12
N GLY A 397 4.95 1.02 -14.44
CA GLY A 397 5.85 0.30 -15.37
C GLY A 397 5.28 -0.97 -16.01
N LEU A 398 4.05 -1.37 -15.68
CA LEU A 398 3.32 -2.39 -16.44
C LEU A 398 2.79 -1.75 -17.74
N SER A 399 3.29 -2.21 -18.89
CA SER A 399 3.04 -1.64 -20.23
C SER A 399 1.59 -1.75 -20.73
N ARG A 400 0.74 -2.51 -20.02
CA ARG A 400 -0.71 -2.64 -20.25
C ARG A 400 -1.47 -2.52 -18.93
N GLY A 401 -1.31 -1.40 -18.23
CA GLY A 401 -1.95 -1.18 -16.94
C GLY A 401 -3.47 -1.12 -17.08
N ARG A 402 -4.17 -2.23 -16.82
CA ARG A 402 -5.61 -2.19 -16.50
C ARG A 402 -5.78 -1.37 -15.22
N SER A 403 -6.86 -0.62 -15.17
CA SER A 403 -7.29 0.08 -13.95
C SER A 403 -8.48 -0.66 -13.36
N THR A 404 -8.51 -0.77 -12.05
CA THR A 404 -9.65 -1.33 -11.33
C THR A 404 -10.54 -0.17 -10.90
N VAL A 405 -11.79 -0.19 -11.34
CA VAL A 405 -12.83 0.74 -10.91
C VAL A 405 -13.62 0.05 -9.79
N ALA A 406 -13.80 0.73 -8.67
CA ALA A 406 -14.68 0.29 -7.60
C ALA A 406 -15.73 1.36 -7.34
N VAL A 407 -17.01 0.97 -7.44
CA VAL A 407 -18.14 1.82 -7.08
C VAL A 407 -18.94 1.13 -5.99
N VAL A 408 -19.21 1.85 -4.91
CA VAL A 408 -20.05 1.37 -3.81
C VAL A 408 -21.27 2.26 -3.66
N ALA A 409 -22.41 1.68 -3.31
CA ALA A 409 -23.64 2.42 -3.03
C ALA A 409 -24.22 2.01 -1.68
N SER A 410 -24.66 2.97 -0.86
CA SER A 410 -25.29 2.69 0.43
C SER A 410 -26.53 1.83 0.22
N ALA A 411 -26.61 0.74 0.94
CA ALA A 411 -27.75 -0.16 0.88
C ALA A 411 -28.86 0.25 1.87
N ASP A 412 -28.57 1.12 2.83
CA ASP A 412 -29.50 1.59 3.87
C ASP A 412 -29.59 3.13 3.80
N ASP A 413 -30.73 3.71 4.18
CA ASP A 413 -30.96 5.17 4.23
C ASP A 413 -29.97 5.90 5.15
N VAL A 414 -29.74 5.33 6.34
CA VAL A 414 -28.62 5.71 7.21
C VAL A 414 -27.46 4.78 6.86
N PRO A 415 -26.46 5.26 6.10
CA PRO A 415 -25.54 4.39 5.38
C PRO A 415 -24.66 3.57 6.33
N SER A 416 -24.96 2.28 6.43
CA SER A 416 -24.24 1.32 7.29
C SER A 416 -23.73 0.11 6.51
N ARG A 417 -24.49 -0.35 5.51
CA ARG A 417 -24.10 -1.38 4.56
C ARG A 417 -23.99 -0.80 3.16
N TYR A 418 -23.21 -1.45 2.29
CA TYR A 418 -22.96 -0.98 0.93
C TYR A 418 -23.02 -2.14 -0.07
N PHE A 419 -23.68 -1.91 -1.19
CA PHE A 419 -23.49 -2.69 -2.42
C PHE A 419 -22.15 -2.31 -3.06
N LYS A 420 -21.59 -3.21 -3.86
CA LYS A 420 -20.31 -2.99 -4.56
C LYS A 420 -20.37 -3.49 -5.99
N GLU A 421 -19.70 -2.76 -6.85
CA GLU A 421 -19.54 -3.04 -8.28
C GLU A 421 -18.06 -2.80 -8.62
N VAL A 422 -17.37 -3.82 -9.14
CA VAL A 422 -15.93 -3.78 -9.41
C VAL A 422 -15.67 -4.18 -10.86
N TYR A 423 -15.00 -3.32 -11.61
CA TYR A 423 -14.76 -3.50 -13.05
C TYR A 423 -13.29 -3.33 -13.38
N LEU A 424 -12.80 -4.15 -14.32
CA LEU A 424 -11.50 -3.95 -14.94
C LEU A 424 -11.68 -3.11 -16.19
N GLN A 425 -10.97 -2.00 -16.26
CA GLN A 425 -10.99 -1.09 -17.39
C GLN A 425 -9.62 -1.07 -18.07
N GLU A 426 -9.62 -1.27 -19.39
CA GLU A 426 -8.41 -1.11 -20.19
C GLU A 426 -8.11 0.36 -20.43
N ARG A 427 -6.82 0.71 -20.41
CA ARG A 427 -6.39 2.05 -20.78
C ARG A 427 -6.32 2.14 -22.31
N PRO A 428 -6.82 3.23 -22.92
CA PRO A 428 -6.58 3.48 -24.34
C PRO A 428 -5.07 3.46 -24.65
N ALA A 429 -4.69 2.84 -25.77
CA ALA A 429 -3.30 2.62 -26.15
C ALA A 429 -2.50 3.93 -26.39
N ASP A 430 -3.21 5.03 -26.65
CA ASP A 430 -2.62 6.30 -27.10
C ASP A 430 -2.22 7.25 -25.95
N THR A 431 -2.75 7.04 -24.73
CA THR A 431 -2.46 7.92 -23.59
C THR A 431 -1.24 7.42 -22.80
N ARG A 432 -0.04 7.50 -23.37
CA ARG A 432 1.21 7.15 -22.68
C ARG A 432 1.58 8.08 -21.51
N ARG A 433 0.85 9.18 -21.30
CA ARG A 433 1.23 10.25 -20.35
C ARG A 433 0.16 10.72 -19.39
N GLU A 434 -1.10 10.34 -19.55
CA GLU A 434 -2.19 10.82 -18.69
C GLU A 434 -2.81 9.67 -17.90
N SER A 435 -2.91 9.84 -16.59
CA SER A 435 -3.70 8.98 -15.71
C SER A 435 -5.16 9.04 -16.17
N TRP A 436 -5.63 7.95 -16.78
CA TRP A 436 -7.00 7.84 -17.25
C TRP A 436 -7.94 7.65 -16.04
N GLU A 437 -8.42 8.75 -15.48
CA GLU A 437 -9.29 8.80 -14.29
C GLU A 437 -10.78 8.67 -14.62
N TYR A 438 -11.12 8.64 -15.92
CA TYR A 438 -12.49 8.51 -16.40
C TYR A 438 -12.97 7.07 -16.32
N VAL A 439 -14.17 6.86 -15.74
CA VAL A 439 -14.83 5.56 -15.65
C VAL A 439 -15.71 5.35 -16.88
N VAL A 440 -15.34 4.37 -17.72
CA VAL A 440 -15.98 4.13 -19.03
C VAL A 440 -17.43 3.64 -18.87
N ASP A 441 -17.64 2.61 -18.06
CA ASP A 441 -18.94 1.92 -17.94
C ASP A 441 -19.82 2.46 -16.81
N MET A 442 -19.64 3.73 -16.42
CA MET A 442 -20.31 4.32 -15.25
C MET A 442 -21.84 4.21 -15.34
N LYS A 443 -22.42 4.35 -16.54
CA LYS A 443 -23.87 4.20 -16.75
C LYS A 443 -24.38 2.81 -16.36
N GLN A 444 -23.67 1.76 -16.77
CA GLN A 444 -24.06 0.38 -16.48
C GLN A 444 -23.85 0.05 -15.00
N ILE A 445 -22.74 0.53 -14.42
CA ILE A 445 -22.44 0.37 -13.00
C ILE A 445 -23.54 1.00 -12.14
N MET A 446 -23.87 2.27 -12.42
CA MET A 446 -24.93 2.97 -11.69
C MET A 446 -26.29 2.32 -11.86
N LYS A 447 -26.61 1.85 -13.08
CA LYS A 447 -27.85 1.11 -13.32
C LYS A 447 -27.94 -0.13 -12.41
N SER A 448 -26.87 -0.92 -12.32
CA SER A 448 -26.82 -2.10 -11.43
C SER A 448 -27.06 -1.71 -9.96
N LEU A 449 -26.33 -0.71 -9.46
CA LEU A 449 -26.45 -0.27 -8.06
C LEU A 449 -27.83 0.30 -7.72
N ILE A 450 -28.42 1.09 -8.64
CA ILE A 450 -29.77 1.64 -8.46
C ILE A 450 -30.81 0.50 -8.44
N MET A 451 -30.67 -0.52 -9.29
CA MET A 451 -31.57 -1.67 -9.28
C MET A 451 -31.46 -2.47 -7.99
N GLN A 452 -30.24 -2.74 -7.50
CA GLN A 452 -30.03 -3.40 -6.21
C GLN A 452 -30.64 -2.61 -5.05
N TYR A 453 -30.51 -1.27 -5.08
CA TYR A 453 -31.13 -0.39 -4.10
C TYR A 453 -32.66 -0.44 -4.17
N TYR A 454 -33.21 -0.36 -5.38
CA TYR A 454 -34.65 -0.38 -5.65
C TYR A 454 -35.30 -1.67 -5.16
N GLU A 455 -34.71 -2.82 -5.46
CA GLU A 455 -35.18 -4.14 -5.00
C GLU A 455 -35.17 -4.22 -3.47
N LYS A 456 -34.10 -3.73 -2.83
CA LYS A 456 -33.99 -3.74 -1.38
C LYS A 456 -35.02 -2.84 -0.69
N HIS A 457 -35.39 -1.71 -1.29
CA HIS A 457 -36.36 -0.76 -0.73
C HIS A 457 -37.79 -1.00 -1.24
N GLN A 458 -38.16 -2.28 -1.44
CA GLN A 458 -39.51 -2.68 -1.85
C GLN A 458 -40.01 -1.94 -3.10
N ASN A 459 -39.15 -1.83 -4.12
CA ASN A 459 -39.45 -1.15 -5.38
C ASN A 459 -39.63 0.38 -5.25
N HIS A 460 -38.96 1.02 -4.30
CA HIS A 460 -38.87 2.47 -4.21
C HIS A 460 -37.50 2.95 -4.71
N PRO A 461 -37.43 3.82 -5.74
CA PRO A 461 -36.16 4.34 -6.20
C PRO A 461 -35.63 5.41 -5.23
N PRO A 462 -34.30 5.63 -5.19
CA PRO A 462 -33.76 6.75 -4.42
C PRO A 462 -34.26 8.07 -5.01
N LYS A 463 -34.76 8.96 -4.16
CA LYS A 463 -35.20 10.31 -4.58
C LYS A 463 -34.04 11.25 -4.80
N ALA A 464 -32.91 10.99 -4.13
CA ALA A 464 -31.66 11.71 -4.31
C ALA A 464 -30.48 10.73 -4.32
N ILE A 465 -29.45 11.07 -5.10
CA ILE A 465 -28.18 10.34 -5.14
C ILE A 465 -27.06 11.33 -4.82
N VAL A 466 -26.23 11.01 -3.82
CA VAL A 466 -25.06 11.80 -3.43
C VAL A 466 -23.80 11.04 -3.84
N ILE A 467 -22.97 11.63 -4.69
CA ILE A 467 -21.79 10.96 -5.25
C ILE A 467 -20.51 11.58 -4.69
N TYR A 468 -19.65 10.75 -4.12
CA TYR A 468 -18.28 11.04 -3.71
C TYR A 468 -17.32 10.39 -4.73
N ARG A 469 -16.50 11.20 -5.42
CA ARG A 469 -15.54 10.75 -6.45
C ARG A 469 -14.13 11.21 -6.14
#